data_AF-R6E6L8-F1
#
_entry.id   AF-R6E6L8-F1
#
_cell.length_a   1.000
_cell.length_b   1.000
_cell.length_c   1.000
_cell.angle_alpha   90.00
_cell.angle_beta   90.00
_cell.angle_gamma   90.00
#
_symmetry.space_group_name_H-M   'P 1'
#
loop_
_entity.id
_entity.type
_entity.pdbx_description
1 polymer ?
#
loop_
_entity_poly.entity_id
_entity_poly.type
_entity_poly.pdbx_seq_one_letter_code
_entity_poly.pdbx_strand_id
1 'polypeptide(L)'
;MKVNIYYGGRGLIDDPAIYVMDKVSKVLDELNVKVQRYNLYEDKRGISMLPKTLKEADAIVLAASVEWMGIGGLLWQFLDACWLYGDKEKIKSLYMMPVVLSTTYGEKEAQFTMVKAWEMLGGIPCNGICAYVNDTATFETSTEYSYLIEKSIENFYRVFSKKMSSLPSSSMAVRENVMQPKAIRLTPQESEQLSEFVSDESYVRQQKEDIQELSQMFKAMLGDDAGQKEEEPYIQEFKEAFQPIPNVALSFQWELTDIQKKLVFEIDNGALNCYYGEKEDADVEIRSTKQILEKVIHGEAPLQTAFMGGELTAKGNFRVLHTFDSLFRFR
;
A
#
# COMPACT_ATOMS: atom_id res chain seq x y z
N MET A 1 -32.64 21.17 -9.40
CA MET A 1 -32.26 19.87 -8.81
C MET A 1 -30.80 19.62 -9.09
N LYS A 2 -30.09 18.89 -8.25
CA LYS A 2 -28.65 18.59 -8.40
C LYS A 2 -28.37 17.10 -8.31
N VAL A 3 -27.56 16.59 -9.24
CA VAL A 3 -27.09 15.21 -9.25
C VAL A 3 -25.57 15.18 -9.22
N ASN A 4 -25.00 14.44 -8.26
CA ASN A 4 -23.56 14.21 -8.21
C ASN A 4 -23.22 12.84 -8.82
N ILE A 5 -22.25 12.80 -9.73
CA ILE A 5 -21.69 11.55 -10.27
C ILE A 5 -20.36 11.29 -9.58
N TYR A 6 -20.19 10.13 -8.96
CA TYR A 6 -18.92 9.66 -8.41
C TYR A 6 -18.40 8.50 -9.26
N TYR A 7 -17.27 8.72 -9.91
CA TYR A 7 -16.69 7.78 -10.86
C TYR A 7 -15.45 7.10 -10.28
N GLY A 8 -15.53 5.78 -10.14
CA GLY A 8 -14.48 4.93 -9.57
C GLY A 8 -13.52 4.30 -10.58
N GLY A 9 -13.70 4.55 -11.88
CA GLY A 9 -12.79 4.07 -12.91
C GLY A 9 -11.49 4.88 -12.96
N ARG A 10 -10.63 4.56 -13.92
CA ARG A 10 -9.28 5.13 -14.05
C ARG A 10 -9.19 6.32 -15.01
N GLY A 11 -10.29 6.68 -15.68
CA GLY A 11 -10.29 7.74 -16.69
C GLY A 11 -9.64 7.31 -18.01
N LEU A 12 -9.67 6.01 -18.33
CA LEU A 12 -9.21 5.51 -19.63
C LEU A 12 -10.14 6.04 -20.73
N ILE A 13 -9.58 6.50 -21.85
CA ILE A 13 -10.35 7.12 -22.94
C ILE A 13 -11.43 6.16 -23.47
N ASP A 14 -11.09 4.88 -23.61
CA ASP A 14 -11.99 3.86 -24.17
C ASP A 14 -12.90 3.21 -23.13
N ASP A 15 -13.05 3.82 -21.95
CA ASP A 15 -13.90 3.29 -20.89
C ASP A 15 -15.39 3.55 -21.18
N PRO A 16 -16.20 2.51 -21.43
CA PRO A 16 -17.62 2.66 -21.75
C PRO A 16 -18.45 3.30 -20.62
N ALA A 17 -17.96 3.27 -19.37
CA ALA A 17 -18.63 3.97 -18.27
C ALA A 17 -18.61 5.50 -18.47
N ILE A 18 -17.56 6.04 -19.12
CA ILE A 18 -17.46 7.47 -19.42
C ILE A 18 -18.56 7.90 -20.38
N TYR A 19 -18.75 7.15 -21.47
CA TYR A 19 -19.84 7.41 -22.41
C TYR A 19 -21.22 7.44 -21.72
N VAL A 20 -21.49 6.46 -20.85
CA VAL A 20 -22.77 6.40 -20.12
C VAL A 20 -22.91 7.60 -19.17
N MET A 21 -21.86 8.00 -18.46
CA MET A 21 -21.90 9.19 -17.58
C MET A 21 -22.10 10.50 -18.36
N ASP A 22 -21.53 10.60 -19.55
CA ASP A 22 -21.70 11.77 -20.41
C ASP A 22 -23.14 11.83 -20.93
N LYS A 23 -23.74 10.69 -21.27
CA LYS A 23 -25.17 10.56 -21.55
C LYS A 23 -26.05 10.93 -20.37
N VAL A 24 -25.73 10.46 -19.16
CA VAL A 24 -26.40 10.86 -17.92
C VAL A 24 -26.36 12.37 -17.77
N SER A 25 -25.19 12.98 -17.94
CA SER A 25 -25.00 14.42 -17.80
C SER A 25 -25.85 15.19 -18.82
N LYS A 26 -25.81 14.77 -20.09
CA LYS A 26 -26.57 15.40 -21.17
C LYS A 26 -28.08 15.32 -20.96
N VAL A 27 -28.62 14.13 -20.72
CA VAL A 27 -30.08 13.92 -20.57
C VAL A 27 -30.61 14.66 -19.34
N LEU A 28 -29.86 14.68 -18.25
CA LEU A 28 -30.26 15.41 -17.04
C LEU A 28 -30.17 16.94 -17.23
N ASP A 29 -29.16 17.42 -17.95
CA ASP A 29 -29.03 18.85 -18.29
C ASP A 29 -30.21 19.34 -19.16
N GLU A 30 -30.62 18.53 -20.15
CA GLU A 30 -31.83 18.78 -20.96
C GLU A 30 -33.12 18.87 -20.11
N LEU A 31 -33.13 18.22 -18.94
CA LEU A 31 -34.22 18.26 -17.95
C LEU A 31 -34.03 19.35 -16.88
N ASN A 32 -33.09 20.28 -17.06
CA ASN A 32 -32.73 21.36 -16.12
C ASN A 32 -32.22 20.85 -14.75
N VAL A 33 -31.54 19.71 -14.73
CA VAL A 33 -30.88 19.15 -13.54
C VAL A 33 -29.39 19.43 -13.63
N LYS A 34 -28.85 20.13 -12.61
CA LYS A 34 -27.41 20.41 -12.55
C LYS A 34 -26.65 19.13 -12.22
N VAL A 35 -25.76 18.71 -13.12
CA VAL A 35 -24.89 17.54 -12.90
C VAL A 35 -23.48 17.97 -12.51
N GLN A 36 -22.95 17.40 -11.44
CA GLN A 36 -21.57 17.61 -11.01
C GLN A 36 -20.85 16.26 -10.97
N ARG A 37 -19.77 16.13 -11.76
CA ARG A 37 -18.96 14.91 -11.81
C ARG A 37 -17.74 15.04 -10.90
N TYR A 38 -17.46 13.97 -10.16
CA TYR A 38 -16.29 13.78 -9.31
C TYR A 38 -15.57 12.52 -9.78
N ASN A 39 -14.43 12.73 -10.44
CA ASN A 39 -13.54 11.65 -10.86
C ASN A 39 -12.64 11.28 -9.68
N LEU A 40 -12.90 10.14 -9.04
CA LEU A 40 -12.21 9.77 -7.79
C LEU A 40 -10.71 9.52 -7.97
N TYR A 41 -10.27 9.29 -9.22
CA TYR A 41 -8.86 9.09 -9.54
C TYR A 41 -8.06 10.41 -9.59
N GLU A 42 -8.72 11.56 -9.77
CA GLU A 42 -8.06 12.88 -9.86
C GLU A 42 -7.56 13.34 -8.50
N ASP A 43 -8.35 13.13 -7.44
CA ASP A 43 -7.98 13.46 -6.07
C ASP A 43 -8.34 12.33 -5.11
N LYS A 44 -7.45 11.32 -5.04
CA LYS A 44 -7.63 10.14 -4.17
C LYS A 44 -7.61 10.49 -2.67
N ARG A 45 -6.98 11.61 -2.29
CA ARG A 45 -6.83 12.03 -0.89
C ARG A 45 -8.05 12.81 -0.42
N GLY A 46 -8.61 13.66 -1.29
CA GLY A 46 -9.85 14.39 -1.05
C GLY A 46 -11.11 13.53 -1.02
N ILE A 47 -11.03 12.22 -1.30
CA ILE A 47 -12.18 11.30 -1.23
C ILE A 47 -12.86 11.34 0.14
N SER A 48 -12.10 11.48 1.24
CA SER A 48 -12.67 11.59 2.58
C SER A 48 -13.64 12.77 2.71
N MET A 49 -13.38 13.87 1.98
CA MET A 49 -14.14 15.11 2.01
C MET A 49 -15.36 15.11 1.09
N LEU A 50 -15.43 14.21 0.10
CA LEU A 50 -16.55 14.16 -0.85
C LEU A 50 -17.94 13.94 -0.24
N PRO A 51 -18.13 13.23 0.90
CA PRO A 51 -19.42 13.13 1.55
C PRO A 51 -20.08 14.48 1.86
N LYS A 52 -19.31 15.56 2.08
CA LYS A 52 -19.88 16.91 2.29
C LYS A 52 -20.68 17.41 1.09
N THR A 53 -20.31 16.97 -0.12
CA THR A 53 -20.97 17.37 -1.36
C THR A 53 -22.36 16.74 -1.51
N LEU A 54 -22.68 15.70 -0.73
CA LEU A 54 -24.00 15.08 -0.68
C LEU A 54 -25.09 16.00 -0.12
N LYS A 55 -24.72 17.00 0.70
CA LYS A 55 -25.66 17.95 1.31
C LYS A 55 -26.50 18.70 0.27
N GLU A 56 -25.87 19.08 -0.83
CA GLU A 56 -26.49 19.85 -1.91
C GLU A 56 -27.14 18.97 -2.99
N ALA A 57 -26.94 17.65 -2.95
CA ALA A 57 -27.47 16.75 -3.96
C ALA A 57 -28.92 16.34 -3.66
N ASP A 58 -29.72 16.13 -4.71
CA ASP A 58 -31.04 15.49 -4.66
C ASP A 58 -30.93 13.99 -4.97
N ALA A 59 -29.99 13.63 -5.85
CA ALA A 59 -29.67 12.25 -6.18
C ALA A 59 -28.18 12.11 -6.54
N ILE A 60 -27.71 10.89 -6.60
CA ILE A 60 -26.33 10.57 -6.97
C ILE A 60 -26.28 9.46 -8.01
N VAL A 61 -25.17 9.39 -8.73
CA VAL A 61 -24.82 8.27 -9.61
C VAL A 61 -23.49 7.72 -9.15
N LEU A 62 -23.44 6.42 -8.89
CA LEU A 62 -22.19 5.72 -8.61
C LEU A 62 -21.80 4.97 -9.87
N ALA A 63 -20.67 5.35 -10.45
CA ALA A 63 -20.20 4.82 -11.73
C ALA A 63 -18.93 3.99 -11.56
N ALA A 64 -19.00 2.69 -11.86
CA ALA A 64 -17.91 1.74 -11.74
C ALA A 64 -17.53 1.15 -13.10
N SER A 65 -16.23 1.05 -13.32
CA SER A 65 -15.63 0.34 -14.46
C SER A 65 -15.00 -0.95 -13.93
N VAL A 66 -15.57 -2.08 -14.33
CA VAL A 66 -15.21 -3.41 -13.83
C VAL A 66 -14.24 -4.07 -14.80
N GLU A 67 -12.96 -4.06 -14.42
CA GLU A 67 -11.90 -4.75 -15.18
C GLU A 67 -11.63 -6.16 -14.67
N TRP A 68 -11.78 -6.37 -13.35
CA TRP A 68 -11.52 -7.66 -12.70
C TRP A 68 -12.66 -8.08 -11.77
N MET A 69 -12.77 -7.50 -10.58
CA MET A 69 -13.79 -7.85 -9.60
C MET A 69 -14.23 -6.65 -8.77
N GLY A 70 -15.54 -6.56 -8.54
CA GLY A 70 -16.15 -5.56 -7.67
C GLY A 70 -16.14 -4.14 -8.24
N ILE A 71 -16.47 -3.18 -7.39
CA ILE A 71 -16.72 -1.77 -7.77
C ILE A 71 -15.44 -0.91 -7.84
N GLY A 72 -14.27 -1.48 -7.58
CA GLY A 72 -12.99 -0.77 -7.54
C GLY A 72 -12.70 -0.10 -6.19
N GLY A 73 -11.41 0.05 -5.87
CA GLY A 73 -10.95 0.54 -4.56
C GLY A 73 -11.32 2.00 -4.26
N LEU A 74 -11.37 2.86 -5.28
CA LEU A 74 -11.70 4.29 -5.09
C LEU A 74 -13.17 4.47 -4.70
N LEU A 75 -14.08 3.70 -5.31
CA LEU A 75 -15.49 3.71 -4.93
C LEU A 75 -15.70 3.12 -3.54
N TRP A 76 -14.97 2.06 -3.18
CA TRP A 76 -14.96 1.56 -1.81
C TRP A 76 -14.53 2.64 -0.81
N GLN A 77 -13.42 3.33 -1.07
CA GLN A 77 -12.94 4.42 -0.23
C GLN A 77 -13.97 5.54 -0.10
N PHE A 78 -14.70 5.86 -1.18
CA PHE A 78 -15.79 6.84 -1.12
C PHE A 78 -16.98 6.36 -0.27
N LEU A 79 -17.38 5.09 -0.40
CA LEU A 79 -18.47 4.51 0.40
C LEU A 79 -18.09 4.41 1.87
N ASP A 80 -16.84 4.07 2.19
CA ASP A 80 -16.28 4.10 3.55
C ASP A 80 -16.26 5.53 4.10
N ALA A 81 -15.88 6.52 3.29
CA ALA A 81 -15.98 7.93 3.67
C ALA A 81 -17.44 8.34 3.92
N CYS A 82 -18.41 7.88 3.13
CA CYS A 82 -19.83 8.11 3.40
C CYS A 82 -20.29 7.40 4.69
N TRP A 83 -19.71 6.24 4.99
CA TRP A 83 -19.98 5.51 6.23
C TRP A 83 -19.48 6.28 7.46
N LEU A 84 -18.24 6.77 7.41
CA LEU A 84 -17.59 7.45 8.52
C LEU A 84 -18.03 8.90 8.67
N TYR A 85 -18.04 9.64 7.55
CA TYR A 85 -18.16 11.10 7.56
C TYR A 85 -19.50 11.63 7.07
N GLY A 86 -20.26 10.81 6.33
CA GLY A 86 -21.51 11.22 5.70
C GLY A 86 -22.65 11.51 6.69
N ASP A 87 -23.39 12.59 6.45
CA ASP A 87 -24.63 12.90 7.15
C ASP A 87 -25.71 11.85 6.83
N LYS A 88 -26.02 11.01 7.83
CA LYS A 88 -26.97 9.90 7.70
C LYS A 88 -28.40 10.35 7.44
N GLU A 89 -28.80 11.50 7.99
CA GLU A 89 -30.14 12.02 7.74
C GLU A 89 -30.27 12.51 6.30
N LYS A 90 -29.23 13.15 5.77
CA LYS A 90 -29.20 13.51 4.36
C LYS A 90 -29.22 12.28 3.46
N ILE A 91 -28.38 11.28 3.74
CA ILE A 91 -28.27 10.05 2.93
C ILE A 91 -29.62 9.31 2.82
N LYS A 92 -30.42 9.27 3.89
CA LYS A 92 -31.77 8.65 3.86
C LYS A 92 -32.70 9.23 2.79
N SER A 93 -32.49 10.49 2.40
CA SER A 93 -33.29 11.16 1.38
C SER A 93 -32.70 11.06 -0.05
N LEU A 94 -31.50 10.50 -0.20
CA LEU A 94 -30.78 10.49 -1.47
C LEU A 94 -31.06 9.24 -2.29
N TYR A 95 -31.47 9.50 -3.53
CA TYR A 95 -31.62 8.47 -4.57
C TYR A 95 -30.26 8.17 -5.21
N MET A 96 -29.96 6.90 -5.46
CA MET A 96 -28.72 6.48 -6.12
C MET A 96 -29.01 5.61 -7.33
N MET A 97 -28.49 6.00 -8.49
CA MET A 97 -28.47 5.14 -9.67
C MET A 97 -27.10 4.47 -9.82
N PRO A 98 -27.04 3.13 -9.87
CA PRO A 98 -25.80 2.44 -10.19
C PRO A 98 -25.52 2.46 -11.70
N VAL A 99 -24.30 2.79 -12.09
CA VAL A 99 -23.81 2.66 -13.47
C VAL A 99 -22.59 1.74 -13.44
N VAL A 100 -22.71 0.54 -13.96
CA VAL A 100 -21.65 -0.48 -13.89
C VAL A 100 -21.40 -1.06 -15.27
N LEU A 101 -20.20 -0.87 -15.78
CA LEU A 101 -19.80 -1.37 -17.09
C LEU A 101 -18.60 -2.30 -16.91
N SER A 102 -18.60 -3.45 -17.58
CA SER A 102 -17.46 -4.37 -17.62
C SER A 102 -16.99 -4.56 -19.06
N THR A 103 -15.68 -4.74 -19.25
CA THR A 103 -15.10 -5.18 -20.53
C THR A 103 -14.74 -6.66 -20.51
N THR A 104 -14.84 -7.31 -19.35
CA THR A 104 -14.52 -8.72 -19.13
C THR A 104 -15.72 -9.48 -18.57
N TYR A 105 -16.03 -9.30 -17.29
CA TYR A 105 -17.12 -9.94 -16.54
C TYR A 105 -17.28 -9.26 -15.17
N GLY A 106 -18.38 -9.52 -14.46
CA GLY A 106 -18.56 -9.19 -13.04
C GLY A 106 -19.38 -7.93 -12.77
N GLU A 107 -19.96 -7.33 -13.81
CA GLU A 107 -20.80 -6.13 -13.71
C GLU A 107 -22.03 -6.36 -12.81
N LYS A 108 -22.61 -7.55 -12.84
CA LYS A 108 -23.80 -7.89 -12.05
C LYS A 108 -23.48 -7.94 -10.55
N GLU A 109 -22.39 -8.62 -10.18
CA GLU A 109 -21.93 -8.72 -8.80
C GLU A 109 -21.50 -7.34 -8.26
N ALA A 110 -20.83 -6.54 -9.10
CA ALA A 110 -20.45 -5.18 -8.76
C ALA A 110 -21.69 -4.27 -8.55
N GLN A 111 -22.69 -4.34 -9.44
CA GLN A 111 -23.96 -3.61 -9.28
C GLN A 111 -24.67 -4.02 -7.99
N PHE A 112 -24.80 -5.32 -7.72
CA PHE A 112 -25.41 -5.84 -6.50
C PHE A 112 -24.70 -5.31 -5.25
N THR A 113 -23.36 -5.34 -5.26
CA THR A 113 -22.52 -4.84 -4.17
C THR A 113 -22.75 -3.35 -3.94
N MET A 114 -22.82 -2.55 -5.00
CA MET A 114 -23.01 -1.11 -4.92
C MET A 114 -24.40 -0.74 -4.38
N VAL A 115 -25.45 -1.42 -4.85
CA VAL A 115 -26.81 -1.27 -4.34
C VAL A 115 -26.87 -1.60 -2.87
N LYS A 116 -26.32 -2.76 -2.47
CA LYS A 116 -26.29 -3.20 -1.07
C LYS A 116 -25.55 -2.20 -0.17
N ALA A 117 -24.40 -1.70 -0.61
CA ALA A 117 -23.62 -0.74 0.17
C ALA A 117 -24.40 0.57 0.39
N TRP A 118 -25.09 1.07 -0.64
CA TRP A 118 -25.90 2.28 -0.52
C TRP A 118 -27.14 2.09 0.37
N GLU A 119 -27.80 0.94 0.28
CA GLU A 119 -28.89 0.58 1.20
C GLU A 119 -28.42 0.54 2.65
N MET A 120 -27.24 -0.03 2.91
CA MET A 120 -26.65 -0.10 4.25
C MET A 120 -26.32 1.29 4.80
N LEU A 121 -25.86 2.21 3.95
CA LEU A 121 -25.69 3.63 4.30
C LEU A 121 -27.03 4.32 4.60
N GLY A 122 -28.13 3.78 4.08
CA GLY A 122 -29.48 4.24 4.34
C GLY A 122 -30.17 4.92 3.18
N GLY A 123 -29.51 5.06 2.03
CA GLY A 123 -30.06 5.75 0.89
C GLY A 123 -30.98 4.87 0.05
N ILE A 124 -31.58 5.48 -0.98
CA ILE A 124 -32.63 4.86 -1.80
C ILE A 124 -32.03 4.39 -3.13
N PRO A 125 -31.72 3.10 -3.30
CA PRO A 125 -31.21 2.60 -4.58
C PRO A 125 -32.31 2.65 -5.64
N CYS A 126 -31.92 2.99 -6.85
CA CYS A 126 -32.76 3.01 -8.04
C CYS A 126 -32.28 1.96 -9.04
N ASN A 127 -33.14 1.63 -10.00
CA ASN A 127 -32.71 0.89 -11.18
C ASN A 127 -31.66 1.72 -11.92
N GLY A 128 -30.57 1.07 -12.32
CA GLY A 128 -29.49 1.71 -13.05
C GLY A 128 -29.03 0.89 -14.23
N ILE A 129 -27.84 1.22 -14.73
CA ILE A 129 -27.27 0.67 -15.95
C ILE A 129 -26.22 -0.38 -15.56
N CYS A 130 -26.33 -1.56 -16.14
CA CYS A 130 -25.43 -2.68 -15.90
C CYS A 130 -25.23 -3.40 -17.23
N ALA A 131 -24.02 -3.33 -17.80
CA ALA A 131 -23.75 -3.89 -19.11
C ALA A 131 -22.31 -4.37 -19.26
N TYR A 132 -22.18 -5.47 -20.00
CA TYR A 132 -20.91 -5.92 -20.56
C TYR A 132 -20.72 -5.28 -21.95
N VAL A 133 -19.55 -4.70 -22.17
CA VAL A 133 -19.18 -4.01 -23.41
C VAL A 133 -17.89 -4.60 -23.95
N ASN A 134 -18.01 -5.42 -25.00
CA ASN A 134 -16.86 -6.03 -25.67
C ASN A 134 -16.12 -5.05 -26.60
N ASP A 135 -16.87 -4.18 -27.28
CA ASP A 135 -16.33 -3.15 -28.18
C ASP A 135 -16.99 -1.80 -27.89
N THR A 136 -16.19 -0.88 -27.37
CA THR A 136 -16.65 0.46 -26.98
C THR A 136 -17.16 1.24 -28.19
N ALA A 137 -16.51 1.15 -29.35
CA ALA A 137 -16.92 1.90 -30.54
C ALA A 137 -18.31 1.50 -31.05
N THR A 138 -18.60 0.20 -31.13
CA THR A 138 -19.94 -0.30 -31.49
C THR A 138 -20.97 0.08 -30.42
N PHE A 139 -20.59 0.06 -29.14
CA PHE A 139 -21.50 0.42 -28.05
C PHE A 139 -21.93 1.89 -28.11
N GLU A 140 -20.97 2.79 -28.36
CA GLU A 140 -21.21 4.23 -28.46
C GLU A 140 -22.00 4.63 -29.71
N THR A 141 -21.79 3.93 -30.83
CA THR A 141 -22.46 4.23 -32.11
C THR A 141 -23.84 3.58 -32.24
N SER A 142 -24.18 2.63 -31.37
CA SER A 142 -25.48 1.94 -31.38
C SER A 142 -26.63 2.85 -30.94
N THR A 143 -27.57 3.07 -31.85
CA THR A 143 -28.80 3.82 -31.57
C THR A 143 -29.71 3.11 -30.57
N GLU A 144 -29.74 1.78 -30.60
CA GLU A 144 -30.54 0.95 -29.70
C GLU A 144 -30.02 1.04 -28.26
N TYR A 145 -28.70 0.92 -28.05
CA TYR A 145 -28.11 1.04 -26.72
C TYR A 145 -28.24 2.46 -26.18
N SER A 146 -28.03 3.48 -27.02
CA SER A 146 -28.28 4.88 -26.65
C SER A 146 -29.72 5.08 -26.16
N TYR A 147 -30.71 4.52 -26.86
CA TYR A 147 -32.12 4.62 -26.46
C TYR A 147 -32.40 3.95 -25.11
N LEU A 148 -31.84 2.76 -24.86
CA LEU A 148 -32.01 2.05 -23.59
C LEU A 148 -31.37 2.81 -22.40
N ILE A 149 -30.19 3.40 -22.63
CA ILE A 149 -29.49 4.24 -21.65
C ILE A 149 -30.35 5.47 -21.33
N GLU A 150 -30.82 6.19 -22.35
CA GLU A 150 -31.66 7.38 -22.20
C GLU A 150 -32.96 7.07 -21.44
N LYS A 151 -33.64 5.96 -21.78
CA LYS A 151 -34.84 5.52 -21.05
C LYS A 151 -34.56 5.19 -19.59
N SER A 152 -33.40 4.62 -19.29
CA SER A 152 -32.99 4.33 -17.90
C SER A 152 -32.76 5.63 -17.11
N ILE A 153 -32.12 6.63 -17.74
CA ILE A 153 -31.87 7.94 -17.14
C ILE A 153 -33.17 8.72 -16.92
N GLU A 154 -34.07 8.74 -17.90
CA GLU A 154 -35.41 9.35 -17.77
C GLU A 154 -36.19 8.71 -16.62
N ASN A 155 -36.12 7.39 -16.48
CA ASN A 155 -36.78 6.68 -15.40
C ASN A 155 -36.19 7.07 -14.04
N PHE A 156 -34.86 7.15 -13.93
CA PHE A 156 -34.19 7.63 -12.74
C PHE A 156 -34.64 9.06 -12.38
N TYR A 157 -34.63 9.97 -13.35
CA TYR A 157 -35.14 11.34 -13.18
C TYR A 157 -36.56 11.36 -12.61
N ARG A 158 -37.46 10.59 -13.20
CA ARG A 158 -38.86 10.49 -12.75
C ARG A 158 -38.97 10.00 -11.30
N VAL A 159 -38.14 9.05 -10.88
CA VAL A 159 -38.16 8.49 -9.52
C VAL A 159 -37.76 9.54 -8.49
N PHE A 160 -36.61 10.21 -8.67
CA PHE A 160 -36.13 11.17 -7.66
C PHE A 160 -36.85 12.53 -7.72
N SER A 161 -37.30 12.97 -8.90
CA SER A 161 -38.08 14.22 -9.03
C SER A 161 -39.45 14.15 -8.39
N LYS A 162 -40.11 12.99 -8.47
CA LYS A 162 -41.42 12.75 -7.81
C LYS A 162 -41.28 12.23 -6.38
N LYS A 163 -40.06 12.09 -5.86
CA LYS A 163 -39.76 11.52 -4.54
C LYS A 163 -40.49 10.19 -4.31
N MET A 164 -40.44 9.29 -5.30
CA MET A 164 -41.09 7.99 -5.19
C MET A 164 -40.46 7.18 -4.05
N SER A 165 -41.30 6.52 -3.26
CA SER A 165 -40.84 5.63 -2.18
C SER A 165 -40.36 4.30 -2.75
N SER A 166 -39.31 3.74 -2.15
CA SER A 166 -38.92 2.34 -2.37
C SER A 166 -39.84 1.39 -1.61
N LEU A 167 -39.92 0.15 -2.09
CA LEU A 167 -40.53 -0.94 -1.32
C LEU A 167 -39.64 -1.29 -0.11
N PRO A 168 -40.23 -1.81 0.98
CA PRO A 168 -39.45 -2.25 2.14
C PRO A 168 -38.52 -3.41 1.77
N SER A 169 -37.29 -3.40 2.30
CA SER A 169 -36.29 -4.47 2.09
C SER A 169 -35.77 -5.02 3.42
N SER A 170 -35.21 -6.24 3.37
CA SER A 170 -34.57 -6.86 4.53
C SER A 170 -33.35 -6.06 5.00
N SER A 171 -32.60 -5.44 4.08
CA SER A 171 -31.49 -4.52 4.39
C SER A 171 -31.97 -3.36 5.28
N MET A 172 -33.11 -2.76 4.95
CA MET A 172 -33.70 -1.68 5.75
C MET A 172 -34.07 -2.15 7.16
N ALA A 173 -34.72 -3.32 7.27
CA ALA A 173 -35.15 -3.88 8.56
C ALA A 173 -33.96 -4.23 9.47
N VAL A 174 -32.89 -4.82 8.92
CA VAL A 174 -31.67 -5.15 9.68
C VAL A 174 -30.98 -3.89 10.17
N ARG A 175 -30.91 -2.83 9.35
CA ARG A 175 -30.32 -1.55 9.74
C ARG A 175 -31.06 -0.93 10.93
N GLU A 176 -32.39 -0.90 10.88
CA GLU A 176 -33.20 -0.25 11.93
C GLU A 176 -33.21 -1.02 13.26
N ASN A 177 -33.13 -2.35 13.22
CA ASN A 177 -33.34 -3.18 14.41
C ASN A 177 -32.04 -3.78 15.02
N VAL A 178 -30.97 -3.91 14.23
CA VAL A 178 -29.80 -4.72 14.61
C VAL A 178 -28.49 -3.95 14.55
N MET A 179 -28.35 -2.97 13.65
CA MET A 179 -27.11 -2.20 13.52
C MET A 179 -26.96 -1.18 14.66
N GLN A 180 -26.31 -1.60 15.74
CA GLN A 180 -25.76 -0.70 16.75
C GLN A 180 -24.24 -0.61 16.59
N PRO A 181 -23.72 0.27 15.72
CA PRO A 181 -22.28 0.45 15.65
C PRO A 181 -21.76 0.93 17.02
N LYS A 182 -20.69 0.31 17.53
CA LYS A 182 -19.86 0.87 18.62
C LYS A 182 -19.08 2.10 18.14
N ALA A 183 -19.70 2.97 17.35
CA ALA A 183 -19.08 4.14 16.77
C ALA A 183 -19.23 5.32 17.74
N ILE A 184 -18.20 6.14 17.80
CA ILE A 184 -18.25 7.49 18.37
C ILE A 184 -19.35 8.23 17.60
N ARG A 185 -20.40 8.68 18.29
CA ARG A 185 -21.46 9.47 17.68
C ARG A 185 -20.96 10.89 17.47
N LEU A 186 -20.27 11.11 16.35
CA LEU A 186 -19.88 12.44 15.91
C LEU A 186 -21.11 13.18 15.39
N THR A 187 -21.26 14.44 15.77
CA THR A 187 -22.16 15.37 15.12
C THR A 187 -21.72 15.60 13.66
N PRO A 188 -22.61 16.03 12.75
CA PRO A 188 -22.22 16.33 11.37
C PRO A 188 -21.06 17.32 11.26
N GLN A 189 -20.94 18.25 12.21
CA GLN A 189 -19.85 19.24 12.26
C GLN A 189 -18.52 18.61 12.66
N GLU A 190 -18.50 17.79 13.72
CA GLU A 190 -17.30 17.05 14.14
C GLU A 190 -16.84 16.06 13.06
N SER A 191 -17.80 15.47 12.34
CA SER A 191 -17.56 14.57 11.22
C SER A 191 -16.86 15.27 10.04
N GLU A 192 -17.27 16.49 9.71
CA GLU A 192 -16.64 17.31 8.67
C GLU A 192 -15.24 17.75 9.08
N GLN A 193 -15.05 18.19 10.31
CA GLN A 193 -13.74 18.57 10.85
C GLN A 193 -12.77 17.39 10.85
N LEU A 194 -13.24 16.21 11.24
CA LEU A 194 -12.42 14.99 11.22
C LEU A 194 -12.05 14.61 9.79
N SER A 195 -12.99 14.72 8.85
CA SER A 195 -12.72 14.46 7.45
C SER A 195 -11.65 15.40 6.88
N GLU A 196 -11.71 16.69 7.26
CA GLU A 196 -10.74 17.70 6.87
C GLU A 196 -9.37 17.38 7.45
N PHE A 197 -9.32 17.04 8.74
CA PHE A 197 -8.10 16.63 9.42
C PHE A 197 -7.46 15.38 8.80
N VAL A 198 -8.24 14.38 8.42
CA VAL A 198 -7.74 13.16 7.74
C VAL A 198 -7.25 13.47 6.32
N SER A 199 -7.83 14.48 5.67
CA SER A 199 -7.37 14.93 4.35
C SER A 199 -6.18 15.88 4.39
N ASP A 200 -5.88 16.49 5.54
CA ASP A 200 -4.84 17.50 5.70
C ASP A 200 -3.44 16.87 5.79
N GLU A 201 -2.54 17.35 4.94
CA GLU A 201 -1.16 16.90 4.86
C GLU A 201 -0.30 17.41 6.03
N SER A 202 -0.73 18.47 6.72
CA SER A 202 0.07 19.14 7.75
C SER A 202 0.60 18.16 8.80
N TYR A 203 -0.21 17.24 9.31
CA TYR A 203 0.20 16.28 10.34
C TYR A 203 1.15 15.19 9.82
N VAL A 204 0.94 14.67 8.60
CA VAL A 204 1.82 13.64 8.00
C VAL A 204 3.14 14.28 7.53
N ARG A 205 3.07 15.51 7.04
CA ARG A 205 4.21 16.32 6.66
C ARG A 205 5.01 16.72 7.89
N GLN A 206 4.35 17.14 8.96
CA GLN A 206 4.96 17.41 10.25
C GLN A 206 5.57 16.15 10.86
N GLN A 207 4.93 14.97 10.81
CA GLN A 207 5.60 13.72 11.22
C GLN A 207 6.82 13.38 10.36
N LYS A 208 6.79 13.63 9.05
CA LYS A 208 7.95 13.39 8.19
C LYS A 208 9.06 14.40 8.43
N GLU A 209 8.70 15.66 8.62
CA GLU A 209 9.60 16.75 9.00
C GLU A 209 10.17 16.50 10.40
N ASP A 210 9.37 16.08 11.37
CA ASP A 210 9.79 15.66 12.71
C ASP A 210 10.66 14.41 12.66
N ILE A 211 10.37 13.41 11.81
CA ILE A 211 11.26 12.26 11.60
C ILE A 211 12.58 12.71 10.97
N GLN A 212 12.54 13.67 10.03
CA GLN A 212 13.74 14.24 9.43
C GLN A 212 14.52 15.10 10.42
N GLU A 213 13.87 15.89 11.25
CA GLU A 213 14.45 16.72 12.31
C GLU A 213 14.99 15.84 13.42
N LEU A 214 14.27 14.81 13.86
CA LEU A 214 14.79 13.79 14.78
C LEU A 214 15.97 13.08 14.16
N SER A 215 15.94 12.72 12.88
CA SER A 215 17.07 12.09 12.19
C SER A 215 18.28 13.02 12.10
N GLN A 216 18.05 14.32 11.84
CA GLN A 216 19.10 15.35 11.79
C GLN A 216 19.62 15.68 13.19
N MET A 217 18.76 15.69 14.20
CA MET A 217 19.09 15.92 15.61
C MET A 217 19.82 14.70 16.19
N PHE A 218 19.45 13.48 15.80
CA PHE A 218 20.23 12.27 16.06
C PHE A 218 21.61 12.37 15.38
N LYS A 219 21.67 12.79 14.11
CA LYS A 219 22.94 13.07 13.42
C LYS A 219 23.79 14.12 14.12
N ALA A 220 23.18 15.19 14.61
CA ALA A 220 23.86 16.31 15.27
C ALA A 220 24.28 15.99 16.71
N MET A 221 23.46 15.26 17.47
CA MET A 221 23.81 14.77 18.81
C MET A 221 24.86 13.66 18.76
N LEU A 222 24.95 12.92 17.65
CA LEU A 222 26.01 11.94 17.41
C LEU A 222 27.37 12.58 17.08
N GLY A 223 27.39 13.88 16.73
CA GLY A 223 28.62 14.58 16.34
C GLY A 223 29.28 13.98 15.09
N ASP A 224 30.23 14.71 14.50
CA ASP A 224 31.12 14.18 13.45
C ASP A 224 32.11 13.09 13.97
N ASP A 225 31.82 12.49 15.13
CA ASP A 225 32.57 11.39 15.76
C ASP A 225 31.82 10.04 15.66
N ALA A 226 30.83 9.92 14.76
CA ALA A 226 30.19 8.65 14.42
C ALA A 226 30.84 8.00 13.19
N GLY A 227 32.17 7.90 13.21
CA GLY A 227 32.88 6.93 12.38
C GLY A 227 32.72 5.52 12.98
N GLN A 228 31.95 4.67 12.29
CA GLN A 228 31.92 3.22 12.46
C GLN A 228 31.35 2.66 13.79
N LYS A 229 30.02 2.61 13.88
CA LYS A 229 29.37 1.35 14.25
C LYS A 229 28.75 0.76 12.99
N GLU A 230 29.63 0.21 12.16
CA GLU A 230 29.21 -0.77 11.17
C GLU A 230 28.63 -1.96 11.94
N GLU A 231 27.46 -2.44 11.52
CA GLU A 231 27.07 -3.82 11.78
C GLU A 231 28.28 -4.71 11.47
N GLU A 232 28.75 -5.49 12.44
CA GLU A 232 29.96 -6.30 12.37
C GLU A 232 29.69 -7.55 11.50
N PRO A 233 29.76 -7.46 10.16
CA PRO A 233 28.96 -8.29 9.25
C PRO A 233 29.61 -9.64 8.93
N TYR A 234 30.65 -10.01 9.70
CA TYR A 234 31.36 -11.29 9.53
C TYR A 234 31.46 -12.06 10.86
N ILE A 235 31.25 -11.42 12.02
CA ILE A 235 31.42 -12.09 13.32
C ILE A 235 30.44 -13.25 13.47
N GLN A 236 29.20 -13.07 13.01
CA GLN A 236 28.16 -14.08 13.17
C GLN A 236 28.46 -15.31 12.30
N GLU A 237 28.90 -15.11 11.06
CA GLU A 237 29.28 -16.15 10.10
C GLU A 237 30.44 -17.01 10.63
N PHE A 238 31.45 -16.39 11.23
CA PHE A 238 32.55 -17.11 11.86
C PHE A 238 32.14 -17.86 13.13
N LYS A 239 31.19 -17.33 13.91
CA LYS A 239 30.64 -18.03 15.09
C LYS A 239 29.81 -19.25 14.70
N GLU A 240 29.04 -19.16 13.61
CA GLU A 240 28.22 -20.26 13.11
C GLU A 240 29.06 -21.37 12.44
N ALA A 241 30.17 -21.02 11.78
CA ALA A 241 31.07 -21.96 11.12
C ALA A 241 32.10 -22.63 12.04
N PHE A 242 32.19 -22.21 13.31
CA PHE A 242 33.21 -22.67 14.25
C PHE A 242 33.01 -24.12 14.70
N GLN A 243 34.05 -24.95 14.56
CA GLN A 243 34.12 -26.31 15.06
C GLN A 243 35.21 -26.42 16.14
N PRO A 244 34.84 -26.66 17.40
CA PRO A 244 35.81 -26.70 18.49
C PRO A 244 36.73 -27.91 18.37
N ILE A 245 38.04 -27.66 18.45
CA ILE A 245 39.08 -28.71 18.54
C ILE A 245 39.64 -28.69 19.97
N PRO A 246 39.58 -29.80 20.73
CA PRO A 246 40.11 -29.86 22.09
C PRO A 246 41.63 -29.61 22.14
N ASN A 247 42.12 -29.02 23.23
CA ASN A 247 43.55 -28.73 23.46
C ASN A 247 44.21 -27.80 22.41
N VAL A 248 43.44 -26.92 21.77
CA VAL A 248 43.96 -25.87 20.88
C VAL A 248 43.80 -24.51 21.55
N ALA A 249 44.92 -23.79 21.69
CA ALA A 249 44.97 -22.39 22.11
C ALA A 249 45.74 -21.61 21.04
N LEU A 250 45.04 -20.82 20.23
CA LEU A 250 45.59 -20.11 19.08
C LEU A 250 44.86 -18.78 18.86
N SER A 251 45.57 -17.80 18.31
CA SER A 251 45.03 -16.50 17.94
C SER A 251 45.41 -16.10 16.52
N PHE A 252 44.42 -15.61 15.78
CA PHE A 252 44.58 -15.12 14.41
C PHE A 252 44.14 -13.65 14.35
N GLN A 253 44.90 -12.82 13.65
CA GLN A 253 44.50 -11.45 13.32
C GLN A 253 44.45 -11.31 11.80
N TRP A 254 43.30 -10.92 11.26
CA TRP A 254 43.09 -10.74 9.83
C TRP A 254 42.84 -9.27 9.50
N GLU A 255 43.81 -8.65 8.85
CA GLU A 255 43.74 -7.28 8.36
C GLU A 255 43.16 -7.24 6.93
N LEU A 256 42.05 -6.52 6.79
CA LEU A 256 41.38 -6.23 5.53
C LEU A 256 41.88 -4.89 5.01
N THR A 257 42.81 -4.95 4.07
CA THR A 257 43.59 -3.81 3.57
C THR A 257 42.76 -2.74 2.86
N ASP A 258 41.63 -3.11 2.26
CA ASP A 258 40.72 -2.26 1.50
C ASP A 258 39.74 -1.47 2.37
N ILE A 259 39.39 -1.99 3.54
CA ILE A 259 38.51 -1.31 4.51
C ILE A 259 39.24 -0.89 5.80
N GLN A 260 40.55 -1.17 5.89
CA GLN A 260 41.43 -0.87 7.02
C GLN A 260 40.89 -1.38 8.37
N LYS A 261 40.28 -2.57 8.35
CA LYS A 261 39.76 -3.24 9.56
C LYS A 261 40.56 -4.49 9.88
N LYS A 262 40.68 -4.78 11.17
CA LYS A 262 41.33 -5.99 11.68
C LYS A 262 40.29 -6.84 12.42
N LEU A 263 40.22 -8.12 12.06
CA LEU A 263 39.34 -9.11 12.67
C LEU A 263 40.20 -10.08 13.47
N VAL A 264 39.92 -10.22 14.76
CA VAL A 264 40.69 -11.06 15.67
C VAL A 264 39.87 -12.29 16.04
N PHE A 265 40.52 -13.44 15.98
CA PHE A 265 39.99 -14.74 16.42
C PHE A 265 40.86 -15.25 17.55
N GLU A 266 40.29 -15.47 18.72
CA GLU A 266 40.96 -16.10 19.84
C GLU A 266 40.26 -17.42 20.14
N ILE A 267 41.01 -18.50 20.02
CA ILE A 267 40.55 -19.85 20.32
C ILE A 267 41.28 -20.29 21.58
N ASP A 268 40.53 -20.62 22.62
CA ASP A 268 41.07 -21.24 23.83
C ASP A 268 40.15 -22.37 24.28
N ASN A 269 40.70 -23.58 24.38
CA ASN A 269 40.05 -24.77 24.92
C ASN A 269 38.62 -25.02 24.39
N GLY A 270 38.42 -24.84 23.08
CA GLY A 270 37.13 -25.07 22.41
C GLY A 270 36.14 -23.90 22.48
N ALA A 271 36.54 -22.74 23.01
CA ALA A 271 35.78 -21.49 22.92
C ALA A 271 36.38 -20.56 21.87
N LEU A 272 35.53 -19.92 21.06
CA LEU A 272 35.92 -18.88 20.11
C LEU A 272 35.46 -17.51 20.62
N ASN A 273 36.40 -16.57 20.71
CA ASN A 273 36.14 -15.15 20.83
C ASN A 273 36.52 -14.47 19.51
N CYS A 274 35.56 -13.85 18.82
CA CYS A 274 35.73 -13.22 17.52
C CYS A 274 35.24 -11.77 17.60
N TYR A 275 36.11 -10.80 17.27
CA TYR A 275 35.82 -9.37 17.38
C TYR A 275 36.65 -8.54 16.40
N TYR A 276 36.15 -7.36 16.04
CA TYR A 276 36.96 -6.36 15.34
C TYR A 276 37.85 -5.60 16.32
N GLY A 277 39.13 -5.51 16.02
CA GLY A 277 40.10 -4.88 16.89
C GLY A 277 41.52 -5.26 16.51
N GLU A 278 42.47 -4.89 17.35
CA GLU A 278 43.87 -5.21 17.17
C GLU A 278 44.37 -6.01 18.36
N LYS A 279 45.13 -7.06 18.07
CA LYS A 279 45.82 -7.90 19.04
C LYS A 279 47.31 -7.89 18.67
N GLU A 280 48.11 -7.25 19.52
CA GLU A 280 49.55 -7.07 19.29
C GLU A 280 50.32 -8.41 19.29
N ASP A 281 49.81 -9.42 20.00
CA ASP A 281 50.43 -10.76 20.14
C ASP A 281 49.59 -11.87 19.47
N ALA A 282 49.23 -11.71 18.20
CA ALA A 282 48.56 -12.78 17.44
C ALA A 282 49.55 -13.85 16.96
N ASP A 283 49.20 -15.14 17.05
CA ASP A 283 50.05 -16.25 16.59
C ASP A 283 50.26 -16.25 15.07
N VAL A 284 49.25 -15.75 14.34
CA VAL A 284 49.28 -15.54 12.89
C VAL A 284 48.56 -14.24 12.54
N GLU A 285 49.25 -13.37 11.80
CA GLU A 285 48.69 -12.19 11.15
C GLU A 285 48.44 -12.48 9.68
N ILE A 286 47.23 -12.23 9.19
CA ILE A 286 46.80 -12.43 7.81
C ILE A 286 46.46 -11.06 7.22
N ARG A 287 46.85 -10.82 5.96
CA ARG A 287 46.45 -9.62 5.22
C ARG A 287 45.84 -10.01 3.88
N SER A 288 44.64 -9.51 3.60
CA SER A 288 43.96 -9.66 2.31
C SER A 288 43.04 -8.48 2.02
N THR A 289 42.31 -8.53 0.90
CA THR A 289 41.12 -7.69 0.67
C THR A 289 39.87 -8.37 1.23
N LYS A 290 38.79 -7.60 1.40
CA LYS A 290 37.45 -8.09 1.76
C LYS A 290 36.94 -9.17 0.80
N GLN A 291 37.18 -9.00 -0.50
CA GLN A 291 36.76 -9.97 -1.52
C GLN A 291 37.34 -11.37 -1.27
N ILE A 292 38.58 -11.47 -0.76
CA ILE A 292 39.22 -12.75 -0.48
C ILE A 292 38.66 -13.37 0.80
N LEU A 293 38.36 -12.56 1.82
CA LEU A 293 37.68 -13.02 3.02
C LEU A 293 36.30 -13.63 2.67
N GLU A 294 35.54 -12.97 1.80
CA GLU A 294 34.22 -13.47 1.37
C GLU A 294 34.32 -14.80 0.61
N LYS A 295 35.34 -14.99 -0.25
CA LYS A 295 35.58 -16.30 -0.89
C LYS A 295 35.85 -17.42 0.13
N VAL A 296 36.54 -17.09 1.22
CA VAL A 296 36.82 -18.05 2.31
C VAL A 296 35.54 -18.36 3.08
N ILE A 297 34.74 -17.35 3.40
CA ILE A 297 33.42 -17.50 4.07
C ILE A 297 32.40 -18.26 3.20
N HIS A 298 32.48 -18.14 1.88
CA HIS A 298 31.61 -18.87 0.93
C HIS A 298 32.15 -20.26 0.57
N GLY A 299 33.27 -20.70 1.17
CA GLY A 299 33.86 -22.01 0.93
C GLY A 299 34.49 -22.21 -0.45
N GLU A 300 34.63 -21.14 -1.25
CA GLU A 300 35.19 -21.17 -2.60
C GLU A 300 36.71 -21.42 -2.59
N ALA A 301 37.39 -20.94 -1.54
CA ALA A 301 38.82 -21.15 -1.34
C ALA A 301 39.14 -21.25 0.15
N PRO A 302 39.64 -22.40 0.65
CA PRO A 302 40.18 -22.50 2.01
C PRO A 302 41.35 -21.53 2.22
N LEU A 303 41.55 -21.08 3.46
CA LEU A 303 42.59 -20.11 3.82
C LEU A 303 43.98 -20.59 3.40
N GLN A 304 44.29 -21.88 3.62
CA GLN A 304 45.57 -22.46 3.21
C GLN A 304 45.77 -22.40 1.69
N THR A 305 44.73 -22.67 0.91
CA THR A 305 44.77 -22.63 -0.56
C THR A 305 44.96 -21.20 -1.06
N ALA A 306 44.24 -20.24 -0.48
CA ALA A 306 44.36 -18.82 -0.82
C ALA A 306 45.75 -18.25 -0.46
N PHE A 307 46.36 -18.73 0.64
CA PHE A 307 47.75 -18.41 0.99
C PHE A 307 48.74 -19.00 -0.03
N MET A 308 48.60 -20.29 -0.37
CA MET A 308 49.49 -20.96 -1.33
C MET A 308 49.36 -20.41 -2.76
N GLY A 309 48.16 -19.92 -3.13
CA GLY A 309 47.89 -19.24 -4.40
C GLY A 309 48.42 -17.81 -4.48
N GLY A 310 48.94 -17.25 -3.38
CA GLY A 310 49.45 -15.88 -3.30
C GLY A 310 48.37 -14.80 -3.30
N GLU A 311 47.11 -15.16 -3.09
CA GLU A 311 45.99 -14.20 -3.02
C GLU A 311 46.02 -13.41 -1.69
N LEU A 312 46.50 -14.02 -0.61
CA LEU A 312 46.68 -13.37 0.69
C LEU A 312 48.10 -13.56 1.22
N THR A 313 48.49 -12.71 2.16
CA THR A 313 49.78 -12.83 2.88
C THR A 313 49.54 -13.19 4.33
N ALA A 314 50.43 -13.99 4.91
CA ALA A 314 50.41 -14.34 6.33
C ALA A 314 51.79 -14.14 6.95
N LYS A 315 51.85 -13.89 8.25
CA LYS A 315 53.07 -13.70 9.04
C LYS A 315 52.86 -14.35 10.41
N GLY A 316 53.85 -15.12 10.89
CA GLY A 316 53.75 -15.87 12.15
C GLY A 316 53.91 -17.37 11.94
N ASN A 317 53.21 -18.18 12.73
CA ASN A 317 53.34 -19.64 12.66
C ASN A 317 52.50 -20.26 11.52
N PHE A 318 53.04 -20.32 10.31
CA PHE A 318 52.36 -20.87 9.13
C PHE A 318 51.84 -22.31 9.28
N ARG A 319 52.41 -23.08 10.21
CA ARG A 319 51.96 -24.45 10.45
C ARG A 319 50.54 -24.51 10.97
N VAL A 320 49.97 -23.44 11.52
CA VAL A 320 48.59 -23.45 12.05
C VAL A 320 47.53 -22.97 11.05
N LEU A 321 47.91 -22.61 9.82
CA LEU A 321 46.94 -22.22 8.78
C LEU A 321 45.98 -23.37 8.41
N HIS A 322 46.46 -24.61 8.32
CA HIS A 322 45.57 -25.78 8.12
C HIS A 322 44.61 -25.99 9.30
N THR A 323 45.00 -25.54 10.50
CA THR A 323 44.17 -25.61 11.70
C THR A 323 43.03 -24.60 11.61
N PHE A 324 43.25 -23.43 11.00
CA PHE A 324 42.19 -22.44 10.72
C PHE A 324 41.07 -23.05 9.86
N ASP A 325 41.43 -23.70 8.75
CA ASP A 325 40.46 -24.38 7.87
C ASP A 325 39.75 -25.57 8.55
N SER A 326 40.36 -26.14 9.61
CA SER A 326 39.73 -27.18 10.43
C SER A 326 38.82 -26.61 11.51
N LEU A 327 39.14 -25.42 12.04
CA LEU A 327 38.35 -24.70 13.05
C LEU A 327 37.14 -24.02 12.44
N PHE A 328 37.18 -23.62 11.17
CA PHE A 328 36.09 -22.93 10.50
C PHE A 328 35.65 -23.69 9.25
N ARG A 329 34.50 -24.37 9.33
CA ARG A 329 33.91 -25.09 8.19
C ARG A 329 32.74 -24.32 7.63
N PHE A 330 33.03 -23.44 6.70
CA PHE A 330 32.04 -22.74 5.89
C PHE A 330 31.38 -23.72 4.90
N ARG A 331 30.07 -23.56 4.65
CA ARG A 331 29.26 -24.46 3.80
C ARG A 331 28.87 -23.82 2.48
#